data_AF-A0A4R5YFJ2-F1
#
_entry.id   AF-A0A4R5YFJ2-F1
#
_cell.length_a   1.000
_cell.length_b   1.000
_cell.length_c   1.000
_cell.angle_alpha   90.00
_cell.angle_beta   90.00
_cell.angle_gamma   90.00
#
_symmetry.space_group_name_H-M   'P 1'
#
loop_
_entity.id
_entity.type
_entity.pdbx_description
1 polymer ?
#
loop_
_entity_poly.entity_id
_entity_poly.type
_entity_poly.pdbx_seq_one_letter_code
_entity_poly.pdbx_strand_id
1 'polypeptide(L)'
;MSSTAEPLLPPLPVRPRLDVRADALLRRVNTLPAASWIAPLIVTILAGILRFWNLGHPHAIVFDETYYVKDAWSQWNLGYAATWPDGADQRFADGETGIYGTEPSFAVHPPLGKFLIGAGMALFGPTSSFGWRFAVALAGTLAVLVLYAIAWQLSRSIVFSTVASGLMAIDGLAIVMSRVSILDILLTLFVLLMVWFVLLDRRAHLDRLARTMQRRDAAGRAPWWGPVLWWRPWLFAAGIAGGAACGVKWSGAWVLGALGIYAVISDALARRRLGVFFWPMDAVRQGAATFLVFVPVAVVVYLSTWIGWLSSDGGYGRHAVDATPAQGFWSWVPLPLQNLWHYHETIYTATAQITSSHPYASPAWQWPLLLRPTSMYVGNTANGVDGCVSARGCIEILYSMPNPILWWLGVLAVLWLAVHGVRTRDWRAGIVLVGVGSTYVPWLFYPERTIFQFYTVLILPFLLLAVAFALRTLWGSGRHAAGSRLAGRRIVLATAAIVLAVSVFWYPLWAAISVPMEFYWMHNWLRGWV
;
A
#
# COMPACT_ATOMS: atom_id res chain seq x y z
N MET A 1 29.98 6.26 -68.61
CA MET A 1 28.59 6.77 -68.53
C MET A 1 27.94 6.13 -67.30
N SER A 2 27.83 6.86 -66.19
CA SER A 2 27.04 6.46 -65.02
C SER A 2 25.97 7.53 -64.88
N SER A 3 24.72 7.19 -65.20
CA SER A 3 23.60 8.12 -65.04
C SER A 3 23.19 8.15 -63.57
N THR A 4 23.59 9.19 -62.87
CA THR A 4 22.92 9.60 -61.64
C THR A 4 21.61 10.28 -62.05
N ALA A 5 20.57 9.48 -62.25
CA ALA A 5 19.22 10.01 -62.41
C ALA A 5 18.82 10.73 -61.11
N GLU A 6 18.72 12.05 -61.19
CA GLU A 6 18.20 12.90 -60.12
C GLU A 6 16.72 12.52 -59.86
N PRO A 7 16.31 12.26 -58.61
CA PRO A 7 14.94 11.83 -58.34
C PRO A 7 13.92 12.91 -58.73
N LEU A 8 13.02 12.57 -59.64
CA LEU A 8 11.98 13.42 -60.27
C LEU A 8 10.93 14.02 -59.31
N LEU A 9 11.03 13.80 -58.01
CA LEU A 9 10.10 14.33 -57.02
C LEU A 9 10.87 14.90 -55.83
N PRO A 10 10.55 16.13 -55.37
CA PRO A 10 11.10 16.62 -54.11
C PRO A 10 10.71 15.63 -53.00
N PRO A 11 11.62 15.26 -52.08
CA PRO A 11 11.31 14.33 -51.01
C PRO A 11 10.10 14.85 -50.24
N LEU A 12 8.97 14.15 -50.35
CA LEU A 12 7.77 14.48 -49.60
C LEU A 12 8.16 14.58 -48.12
N PRO A 13 7.75 15.63 -47.39
CA PRO A 13 8.04 15.73 -45.97
C PRO A 13 7.44 14.51 -45.29
N VAL A 14 8.31 13.55 -44.92
CA VAL A 14 7.90 12.32 -44.27
C VAL A 14 7.28 12.73 -42.94
N ARG A 15 5.94 12.70 -42.87
CA ARG A 15 5.23 12.97 -41.61
C ARG A 15 5.85 12.03 -40.57
N PRO A 16 6.38 12.55 -39.44
CA PRO A 16 7.05 11.71 -38.48
C PRO A 16 6.05 10.67 -38.01
N ARG A 17 6.44 9.40 -38.16
CA ARG A 17 5.64 8.24 -37.74
C ARG A 17 5.20 8.44 -36.27
N LEU A 18 4.02 7.92 -35.92
CA LEU A 18 3.41 8.11 -34.59
C LEU A 18 4.35 7.73 -33.43
N ASP A 19 5.19 6.73 -33.66
CA ASP A 19 6.21 6.26 -32.71
C ASP A 19 7.28 7.33 -32.44
N VAL A 20 7.77 8.04 -33.46
CA VAL A 20 8.72 9.14 -33.30
C VAL A 20 8.10 10.31 -32.52
N ARG A 21 6.83 10.63 -32.79
CA ARG A 21 6.09 11.69 -32.08
C ARG A 21 5.87 11.34 -30.61
N ALA A 22 5.49 10.09 -30.31
CA ALA A 22 5.30 9.62 -28.94
C ALA A 22 6.61 9.67 -28.13
N ASP A 23 7.75 9.23 -28.71
CA ASP A 23 9.04 9.33 -28.03
C ASP A 23 9.48 10.78 -27.79
N ALA A 24 9.27 11.65 -28.77
CA ALA A 24 9.57 13.08 -28.62
C ALA A 24 8.75 13.69 -27.48
N LEU A 25 7.46 13.36 -27.39
CA LEU A 25 6.60 13.81 -26.30
C LEU A 25 7.05 13.27 -24.94
N LEU A 26 7.29 11.95 -24.81
CA LEU A 26 7.71 11.35 -23.54
C LEU A 26 9.07 11.87 -23.09
N ARG A 27 10.03 12.08 -24.02
CA ARG A 27 11.31 12.71 -23.69
C ARG A 27 11.10 14.14 -23.22
N ARG A 28 10.30 14.94 -23.94
CA ARG A 28 9.99 16.32 -23.58
C ARG A 28 9.36 16.40 -22.18
N VAL A 29 8.38 15.56 -21.87
CA VAL A 29 7.76 15.50 -20.55
C VAL A 29 8.78 15.19 -19.46
N ASN A 30 9.70 14.24 -19.69
CA ASN A 30 10.73 13.90 -18.70
C ASN A 30 11.79 15.00 -18.50
N THR A 31 11.97 15.92 -19.45
CA THR A 31 12.96 17.02 -19.36
C THR A 31 12.36 18.34 -18.93
N LEU A 32 11.03 18.49 -18.92
CA LEU A 32 10.35 19.73 -18.53
C LEU A 32 10.35 19.89 -17.00
N PRO A 33 10.99 20.93 -16.43
CA PRO A 33 11.03 21.12 -14.98
C PRO A 33 9.63 21.23 -14.35
N ALA A 34 8.71 21.94 -15.01
CA ALA A 34 7.33 22.08 -14.54
C ALA A 34 6.58 20.73 -14.47
N ALA A 35 6.88 19.80 -15.38
CA ALA A 35 6.24 18.48 -15.41
C ALA A 35 6.56 17.64 -14.16
N SER A 36 7.67 17.92 -13.49
CA SER A 36 8.04 17.23 -12.24
C SER A 36 7.10 17.54 -11.06
N TRP A 37 6.35 18.65 -11.14
CA TRP A 37 5.33 19.04 -10.15
C TRP A 37 3.91 18.84 -10.66
N ILE A 38 3.67 19.14 -11.95
CA ILE A 38 2.33 19.03 -12.54
C ILE A 38 1.87 17.57 -12.62
N ALA A 39 2.73 16.65 -13.04
CA ALA A 39 2.35 15.25 -13.21
C ALA A 39 1.90 14.57 -11.89
N PRO A 40 2.65 14.62 -10.77
CA PRO A 40 2.18 14.06 -9.52
C PRO A 40 0.93 14.78 -9.00
N LEU A 41 0.81 16.10 -9.20
CA LEU A 41 -0.38 16.86 -8.80
C LEU A 41 -1.64 16.37 -9.52
N ILE A 42 -1.60 16.24 -10.86
CA ILE A 42 -2.75 15.77 -11.65
C ILE A 42 -3.17 14.36 -11.21
N VAL A 43 -2.22 13.44 -11.05
CA VAL A 43 -2.53 12.06 -10.63
C VAL A 43 -3.13 12.03 -9.22
N THR A 44 -2.62 12.87 -8.31
CA THR A 44 -3.12 12.95 -6.93
C THR A 44 -4.52 13.58 -6.89
N ILE A 45 -4.79 14.61 -7.69
CA ILE A 45 -6.13 15.20 -7.82
C ILE A 45 -7.11 14.17 -8.37
N LEU A 46 -6.75 13.44 -9.44
CA LEU A 46 -7.58 12.36 -9.97
C LEU A 46 -7.88 11.30 -8.89
N ALA A 47 -6.84 10.86 -8.17
CA ALA A 47 -7.00 9.91 -7.07
C ALA A 47 -7.93 10.43 -5.96
N GLY A 48 -7.82 11.72 -5.62
CA GLY A 48 -8.70 12.43 -4.70
C GLY A 48 -10.14 12.43 -5.17
N ILE A 49 -10.40 12.85 -6.42
CA ILE A 49 -11.76 12.86 -6.99
C ILE A 49 -12.41 11.48 -6.88
N LEU A 50 -11.73 10.42 -7.33
CA LEU A 50 -12.30 9.07 -7.33
C LEU A 50 -12.56 8.49 -5.92
N ARG A 51 -11.81 8.95 -4.91
CA ARG A 51 -11.96 8.48 -3.52
C ARG A 51 -12.98 9.30 -2.75
N PHE A 52 -13.01 10.62 -2.94
CA PHE A 52 -13.91 11.53 -2.24
C PHE A 52 -15.27 11.73 -2.92
N TRP A 53 -15.42 11.34 -4.18
CA TRP A 53 -16.69 11.43 -4.89
C TRP A 53 -17.80 10.70 -4.12
N ASN A 54 -18.79 11.44 -3.63
CA ASN A 54 -19.92 10.89 -2.88
C ASN A 54 -19.49 9.96 -1.72
N LEU A 55 -18.43 10.32 -0.98
CA LEU A 55 -17.84 9.47 0.07
C LEU A 55 -18.81 9.15 1.23
N GLY A 56 -19.75 10.06 1.49
CA GLY A 56 -20.81 9.84 2.49
C GLY A 56 -21.83 8.78 2.09
N HIS A 57 -21.87 8.36 0.83
CA HIS A 57 -22.78 7.32 0.36
C HIS A 57 -22.09 5.95 0.30
N PRO A 58 -22.73 4.86 0.78
CA PRO A 58 -24.00 4.82 1.51
C PRO A 58 -23.82 5.33 2.94
N HIS A 59 -24.85 5.99 3.48
CA HIS A 59 -24.88 6.40 4.88
C HIS A 59 -25.35 5.23 5.77
N ALA A 60 -24.49 4.22 5.86
CA ALA A 60 -24.70 3.01 6.66
C ALA A 60 -23.34 2.48 7.12
N ILE A 61 -23.32 1.77 8.25
CA ILE A 61 -22.16 1.00 8.69
C ILE A 61 -22.04 -0.25 7.82
N VAL A 62 -20.91 -0.39 7.12
CA VAL A 62 -20.70 -1.48 6.16
C VAL A 62 -19.53 -2.38 6.56
N PHE A 63 -19.68 -3.69 6.38
CA PHE A 63 -18.62 -4.66 6.65
C PHE A 63 -17.99 -4.46 8.06
N ASP A 64 -16.67 -4.50 8.13
CA ASP A 64 -15.87 -4.28 9.34
C ASP A 64 -15.95 -2.83 9.90
N GLU A 65 -16.66 -1.88 9.28
CA GLU A 65 -16.96 -0.59 9.92
C GLU A 65 -17.71 -0.78 11.24
N THR A 66 -18.46 -1.90 11.39
CA THR A 66 -19.09 -2.33 12.64
C THR A 66 -18.09 -2.44 13.79
N TYR A 67 -16.81 -2.73 13.53
CA TYR A 67 -15.79 -2.72 14.56
C TYR A 67 -15.06 -1.37 14.56
N TYR A 68 -14.51 -0.98 13.41
CA TYR A 68 -13.52 0.10 13.38
C TYR A 68 -14.09 1.49 13.62
N VAL A 69 -15.31 1.81 13.15
CA VAL A 69 -15.89 3.15 13.33
C VAL A 69 -16.26 3.36 14.80
N LYS A 70 -16.96 2.39 15.40
CA LYS A 70 -17.37 2.43 16.80
C LYS A 70 -16.17 2.38 17.76
N ASP A 71 -15.21 1.48 17.52
CA ASP A 71 -13.99 1.43 18.33
C ASP A 71 -13.17 2.72 18.18
N ALA A 72 -13.07 3.28 16.96
CA ALA A 72 -12.38 4.55 16.75
C ALA A 72 -13.01 5.70 17.52
N TRP A 73 -14.35 5.77 17.56
CA TRP A 73 -15.03 6.84 18.27
C TRP A 73 -14.93 6.70 19.79
N SER A 74 -15.15 5.50 20.34
CA SER A 74 -14.94 5.27 21.78
C SER A 74 -13.48 5.50 22.18
N GLN A 75 -12.51 5.02 21.40
CA GLN A 75 -11.09 5.22 21.65
C GLN A 75 -10.66 6.68 21.56
N TRP A 76 -11.26 7.46 20.66
CA TRP A 76 -11.02 8.91 20.57
C TRP A 76 -11.49 9.65 21.83
N ASN A 77 -12.64 9.27 22.38
CA ASN A 77 -13.24 9.96 23.52
C ASN A 77 -12.74 9.45 24.88
N LEU A 78 -12.45 8.16 25.02
CA LEU A 78 -12.07 7.51 26.28
C LEU A 78 -10.59 7.15 26.37
N GLY A 79 -9.88 7.12 25.25
CA GLY A 79 -8.50 6.62 25.16
C GLY A 79 -8.39 5.11 24.91
N TYR A 80 -9.50 4.37 24.97
CA TYR A 80 -9.58 2.92 24.76
C TYR A 80 -10.91 2.51 24.10
N ALA A 81 -10.94 1.33 23.47
CA ALA A 81 -12.16 0.80 22.87
C ALA A 81 -13.15 0.34 23.96
N ALA A 82 -14.42 0.71 23.80
CA ALA A 82 -15.47 0.39 24.78
C ALA A 82 -16.61 -0.43 24.16
N THR A 83 -17.45 -1.00 25.01
CA THR A 83 -18.65 -1.75 24.60
C THR A 83 -19.72 -0.82 24.04
N TRP A 84 -20.53 -1.38 23.15
CA TRP A 84 -21.65 -0.71 22.50
C TRP A 84 -22.92 -1.54 22.71
N PRO A 85 -24.09 -0.90 22.86
CA PRO A 85 -25.36 -1.62 23.03
C PRO A 85 -25.75 -2.40 21.76
N ASP A 86 -26.67 -3.33 21.91
CA ASP A 86 -27.23 -4.07 20.78
C ASP A 86 -27.86 -3.13 19.75
N GLY A 87 -27.71 -3.46 18.46
CA GLY A 87 -28.19 -2.63 17.37
C GLY A 87 -27.43 -1.30 17.19
N ALA A 88 -26.26 -1.14 17.81
CA ALA A 88 -25.49 0.10 17.72
C ALA A 88 -25.14 0.55 16.30
N ASP A 89 -25.03 -0.35 15.32
CA ASP A 89 -24.66 0.04 13.94
C ASP A 89 -25.70 0.97 13.31
N GLN A 90 -26.97 0.59 13.38
CA GLN A 90 -28.06 1.40 12.84
C GLN A 90 -28.22 2.68 13.64
N ARG A 91 -28.23 2.59 14.98
CA ARG A 91 -28.38 3.77 15.85
C ARG A 91 -27.25 4.78 15.67
N PHE A 92 -26.02 4.32 15.49
CA PHE A 92 -24.87 5.18 15.21
C PHE A 92 -25.04 5.88 13.85
N ALA A 93 -25.49 5.16 12.83
CA ALA A 93 -25.83 5.76 11.53
C ALA A 93 -27.00 6.75 11.61
N ASP A 94 -27.96 6.53 12.51
CA ASP A 94 -29.06 7.46 12.78
C ASP A 94 -28.63 8.69 13.63
N GLY A 95 -27.34 8.75 14.02
CA GLY A 95 -26.73 9.89 14.70
C GLY A 95 -26.55 9.73 16.21
N GLU A 96 -26.94 8.59 16.79
CA GLU A 96 -26.75 8.27 18.21
C GLU A 96 -25.29 7.87 18.52
N THR A 97 -24.35 8.79 18.34
CA THR A 97 -22.90 8.51 18.40
C THR A 97 -22.33 8.46 19.82
N GLY A 98 -23.11 8.87 20.83
CA GLY A 98 -22.70 8.95 22.24
C GLY A 98 -23.20 7.80 23.11
N ILE A 99 -23.66 6.69 22.52
CA ILE A 99 -24.30 5.58 23.25
C ILE A 99 -23.31 4.49 23.71
N TYR A 100 -22.00 4.71 23.52
CA TYR A 100 -20.97 3.79 24.00
C TYR A 100 -20.91 3.78 25.52
N GLY A 101 -20.62 2.61 26.10
CA GLY A 101 -20.39 2.47 27.53
C GLY A 101 -19.00 2.91 27.97
N THR A 102 -18.69 2.71 29.24
CA THR A 102 -17.33 2.84 29.81
C THR A 102 -16.62 1.50 29.97
N GLU A 103 -17.38 0.39 29.89
CA GLU A 103 -16.86 -0.97 29.96
C GLU A 103 -15.93 -1.24 28.78
N PRO A 104 -14.69 -1.70 29.00
CA PRO A 104 -13.74 -1.89 27.91
C PRO A 104 -14.09 -3.04 26.98
N SER A 105 -13.83 -2.87 25.69
CA SER A 105 -13.94 -3.93 24.68
C SER A 105 -12.55 -4.39 24.20
N PHE A 106 -12.47 -5.67 23.82
CA PHE A 106 -11.24 -6.25 23.28
C PHE A 106 -11.02 -5.81 21.83
N ALA A 107 -9.86 -5.24 21.54
CA ALA A 107 -9.48 -4.78 20.21
C ALA A 107 -8.25 -5.55 19.71
N VAL A 108 -8.41 -6.36 18.66
CA VAL A 108 -7.35 -7.20 18.09
C VAL A 108 -6.22 -6.37 17.46
N HIS A 109 -6.54 -5.18 16.94
CA HIS A 109 -5.56 -4.35 16.23
C HIS A 109 -5.07 -3.18 17.07
N PRO A 110 -3.78 -2.82 16.93
CA PRO A 110 -3.21 -1.66 17.60
C PRO A 110 -3.92 -0.32 17.27
N PRO A 111 -3.71 0.72 18.09
CA PRO A 111 -4.68 1.82 18.18
C PRO A 111 -4.60 2.88 17.07
N LEU A 112 -3.45 3.05 16.38
CA LEU A 112 -3.20 4.22 15.52
C LEU A 112 -4.22 4.37 14.40
N GLY A 113 -4.55 3.26 13.73
CA GLY A 113 -5.50 3.32 12.61
C GLY A 113 -6.89 3.80 13.06
N LYS A 114 -7.32 3.35 14.26
CA LYS A 114 -8.58 3.78 14.86
C LYS A 114 -8.52 5.24 15.32
N PHE A 115 -7.40 5.70 15.89
CA PHE A 115 -7.23 7.13 16.21
C PHE A 115 -7.32 8.02 14.97
N LEU A 116 -6.78 7.60 13.83
CA LEU A 116 -6.88 8.37 12.58
C LEU A 116 -8.31 8.42 12.05
N ILE A 117 -9.06 7.31 12.12
CA ILE A 117 -10.50 7.29 11.81
C ILE A 117 -11.27 8.22 12.76
N GLY A 118 -10.99 8.15 14.07
CA GLY A 118 -11.55 9.02 15.09
C GLY A 118 -11.28 10.50 14.85
N ALA A 119 -10.07 10.84 14.39
CA ALA A 119 -9.72 12.21 14.00
C ALA A 119 -10.55 12.71 12.80
N GLY A 120 -10.86 11.84 11.84
CA GLY A 120 -11.77 12.16 10.74
C GLY A 120 -13.17 12.51 11.26
N MET A 121 -13.69 11.73 12.19
CA MET A 121 -14.98 11.98 12.85
C MET A 121 -14.98 13.26 13.69
N ALA A 122 -13.88 13.54 14.39
CA ALA A 122 -13.74 14.77 15.17
C ALA A 122 -13.71 16.03 14.28
N LEU A 123 -13.14 15.95 13.08
CA LEU A 123 -13.03 17.08 12.15
C LEU A 123 -14.30 17.35 11.36
N PHE A 124 -15.02 16.30 10.92
CA PHE A 124 -16.16 16.42 10.00
C PHE A 124 -17.50 15.99 10.61
N GLY A 125 -17.51 15.60 11.88
CA GLY A 125 -18.69 15.16 12.61
C GLY A 125 -18.83 13.63 12.65
N PRO A 126 -19.11 13.05 13.84
CA PRO A 126 -19.30 11.61 13.99
C PRO A 126 -20.66 11.12 13.48
N THR A 127 -21.60 12.02 13.16
CA THR A 127 -22.92 11.66 12.60
C THR A 127 -22.91 11.53 11.08
N SER A 128 -21.78 11.83 10.43
CA SER A 128 -21.65 11.73 8.97
C SER A 128 -20.68 10.63 8.59
N SER A 129 -21.11 9.73 7.70
CA SER A 129 -20.26 8.71 7.06
C SER A 129 -19.09 9.30 6.28
N PHE A 130 -19.20 10.57 5.84
CA PHE A 130 -18.06 11.29 5.31
C PHE A 130 -16.94 11.42 6.35
N GLY A 131 -17.28 11.78 7.61
CA GLY A 131 -16.33 11.89 8.70
C GLY A 131 -15.69 10.56 9.07
N TRP A 132 -16.47 9.47 9.07
CA TRP A 132 -15.96 8.11 9.32
C TRP A 132 -14.90 7.71 8.30
N ARG A 133 -15.18 8.02 7.01
CA ARG A 133 -14.38 7.57 5.87
C ARG A 133 -13.31 8.58 5.43
N PHE A 134 -13.29 9.79 5.99
CA PHE A 134 -12.38 10.86 5.56
C PHE A 134 -10.90 10.44 5.65
N ALA A 135 -10.51 9.86 6.79
CA ALA A 135 -9.11 9.51 7.05
C ALA A 135 -8.60 8.43 6.07
N VAL A 136 -9.41 7.42 5.78
CA VAL A 136 -9.06 6.36 4.81
C VAL A 136 -9.05 6.88 3.37
N ALA A 137 -9.96 7.80 3.02
CA ALA A 137 -9.97 8.45 1.71
C ALA A 137 -8.71 9.29 1.48
N LEU A 138 -8.35 10.12 2.47
CA LEU A 138 -7.12 10.92 2.44
C LEU A 138 -5.88 10.02 2.36
N ALA A 139 -5.83 8.97 3.17
CA ALA A 139 -4.70 8.05 3.18
C ALA A 139 -4.51 7.34 1.84
N GLY A 140 -5.60 6.91 1.20
CA GLY A 140 -5.58 6.34 -0.14
C GLY A 140 -5.09 7.31 -1.21
N THR A 141 -5.52 8.57 -1.15
CA THR A 141 -5.04 9.62 -2.07
C THR A 141 -3.55 9.88 -1.87
N LEU A 142 -3.09 9.97 -0.62
CA LEU A 142 -1.67 10.15 -0.31
C LEU A 142 -0.83 8.92 -0.69
N ALA A 143 -1.37 7.71 -0.57
CA ALA A 143 -0.69 6.48 -0.97
C ALA A 143 -0.34 6.48 -2.47
N VAL A 144 -1.23 7.03 -3.32
CA VAL A 144 -0.97 7.22 -4.75
C VAL A 144 0.21 8.17 -4.97
N LEU A 145 0.27 9.28 -4.24
CA LEU A 145 1.37 10.25 -4.31
C LEU A 145 2.70 9.63 -3.82
N VAL A 146 2.67 8.88 -2.73
CA VAL A 146 3.86 8.19 -2.21
C VAL A 146 4.33 7.12 -3.20
N LEU A 147 3.42 6.39 -3.85
CA LEU A 147 3.77 5.45 -4.91
C LEU A 147 4.44 6.16 -6.11
N TYR A 148 3.97 7.35 -6.49
CA TYR A 148 4.66 8.19 -7.47
C TYR A 148 6.09 8.48 -7.02
N ALA A 149 6.27 8.90 -5.76
CA ALA A 149 7.58 9.22 -5.21
C ALA A 149 8.53 8.00 -5.17
N ILE A 150 8.02 6.82 -4.82
CA ILE A 150 8.76 5.54 -4.90
C ILE A 150 9.18 5.25 -6.34
N ALA A 151 8.23 5.29 -7.27
CA ALA A 151 8.48 5.04 -8.69
C ALA A 151 9.51 6.03 -9.27
N TRP A 152 9.51 7.28 -8.80
CA TRP A 152 10.51 8.28 -9.14
C TRP A 152 11.89 7.93 -8.60
N GLN A 153 12.01 7.48 -7.35
CA GLN A 153 13.29 7.04 -6.80
C GLN A 153 13.86 5.83 -7.55
N LEU A 154 13.01 4.91 -8.01
CA LEU A 154 13.41 3.74 -8.77
C LEU A 154 13.86 4.09 -10.19
N SER A 155 13.11 4.95 -10.89
CA SER A 155 13.23 5.11 -12.34
C SER A 155 13.82 6.44 -12.81
N ARG A 156 13.71 7.50 -11.99
CA ARG A 156 13.93 8.91 -12.36
C ARG A 156 13.17 9.35 -13.62
N SER A 157 12.01 8.75 -13.86
CA SER A 157 11.16 9.09 -15.00
C SER A 157 9.78 9.51 -14.53
N ILE A 158 9.37 10.70 -14.97
CA ILE A 158 8.03 11.24 -14.74
C ILE A 158 7.00 10.28 -15.34
N VAL A 159 7.22 9.83 -16.57
CA VAL A 159 6.31 8.90 -17.27
C VAL A 159 6.14 7.60 -16.49
N PHE A 160 7.24 6.95 -16.08
CA PHE A 160 7.17 5.72 -15.30
C PHE A 160 6.41 5.93 -13.98
N SER A 161 6.67 7.06 -13.31
CA SER A 161 6.06 7.39 -12.03
C SER A 161 4.56 7.68 -12.17
N THR A 162 4.17 8.43 -13.21
CA THR A 162 2.78 8.69 -13.58
C THR A 162 2.05 7.42 -13.94
N VAL A 163 2.67 6.49 -14.67
CA VAL A 163 2.04 5.20 -15.00
C VAL A 163 1.81 4.38 -13.75
N ALA A 164 2.83 4.16 -12.91
CA ALA A 164 2.70 3.33 -11.71
C ALA A 164 1.63 3.87 -10.73
N SER A 165 1.67 5.17 -10.45
CA SER A 165 0.71 5.83 -9.55
C SER A 165 -0.67 6.02 -10.19
N GLY A 166 -0.74 6.34 -11.49
CA GLY A 166 -1.99 6.46 -12.22
C GLY A 166 -2.77 5.15 -12.28
N LEU A 167 -2.08 4.02 -12.40
CA LEU A 167 -2.70 2.70 -12.30
C LEU A 167 -3.31 2.46 -10.91
N MET A 168 -2.67 2.92 -9.82
CA MET A 168 -3.24 2.84 -8.47
C MET A 168 -4.39 3.83 -8.25
N ALA A 169 -4.35 4.98 -8.92
CA ALA A 169 -5.40 5.99 -8.84
C ALA A 169 -6.74 5.44 -9.34
N ILE A 170 -6.71 4.64 -10.40
CA ILE A 170 -7.89 4.05 -11.08
C ILE A 170 -8.15 2.58 -10.72
N ASP A 171 -7.40 1.99 -9.79
CA ASP A 171 -7.62 0.61 -9.38
C ASP A 171 -8.74 0.49 -8.33
N GLY A 172 -9.66 -0.44 -8.57
CA GLY A 172 -10.84 -0.65 -7.73
C GLY A 172 -10.56 -1.03 -6.29
N LEU A 173 -9.57 -1.87 -6.05
CA LEU A 173 -9.22 -2.27 -4.69
C LEU A 173 -8.66 -1.06 -3.94
N ALA A 174 -7.77 -0.29 -4.57
CA ALA A 174 -7.27 0.94 -3.95
C ALA A 174 -8.39 1.96 -3.69
N ILE A 175 -9.39 2.07 -4.58
CA ILE A 175 -10.52 2.98 -4.41
C ILE A 175 -11.42 2.50 -3.25
N VAL A 176 -11.89 1.26 -3.27
CA VAL A 176 -12.83 0.73 -2.26
C VAL A 176 -12.21 0.72 -0.86
N MET A 177 -10.94 0.35 -0.74
CA MET A 177 -10.22 0.39 0.53
C MET A 177 -10.00 1.81 1.06
N SER A 178 -10.18 2.83 0.21
CA SER A 178 -10.17 4.25 0.59
C SER A 178 -11.58 4.79 0.88
N ARG A 179 -12.64 3.97 0.73
CA ARG A 179 -14.05 4.37 0.89
C ARG A 179 -14.76 3.63 2.01
N VAL A 180 -14.11 2.64 2.63
CA VAL A 180 -14.61 1.89 3.77
C VAL A 180 -13.64 2.11 4.93
N SER A 181 -14.14 2.47 6.10
CA SER A 181 -13.37 2.89 7.27
C SER A 181 -12.69 1.72 7.96
N ILE A 182 -11.77 1.07 7.24
CA ILE A 182 -10.95 -0.04 7.72
C ILE A 182 -9.46 0.30 7.62
N LEU A 183 -8.65 -0.48 8.34
CA LEU A 183 -7.27 -0.08 8.65
C LEU A 183 -6.28 -0.26 7.48
N ASP A 184 -6.62 -1.05 6.47
CA ASP A 184 -5.64 -1.59 5.52
C ASP A 184 -5.06 -0.55 4.56
N ILE A 185 -5.83 0.48 4.19
CA ILE A 185 -5.29 1.58 3.37
C ILE A 185 -4.37 2.51 4.18
N LEU A 186 -4.65 2.69 5.47
CA LEU A 186 -3.77 3.42 6.40
C LEU A 186 -2.45 2.66 6.58
N LEU A 187 -2.53 1.33 6.75
CA LEU A 187 -1.36 0.47 6.77
C LEU A 187 -0.57 0.57 5.45
N THR A 188 -1.26 0.52 4.31
CA THR A 188 -0.64 0.68 2.98
C THR A 188 0.15 1.99 2.90
N LEU A 189 -0.43 3.11 3.33
CA LEU A 189 0.23 4.41 3.33
C LEU A 189 1.54 4.37 4.14
N PHE A 190 1.50 3.90 5.40
CA PHE A 190 2.69 3.85 6.24
C PHE A 190 3.75 2.87 5.72
N VAL A 191 3.34 1.74 5.13
CA VAL A 191 4.25 0.80 4.44
C VAL A 191 4.93 1.48 3.25
N LEU A 192 4.19 2.22 2.43
CA LEU A 192 4.77 2.95 1.30
C LEU A 192 5.71 4.06 1.76
N LEU A 193 5.36 4.82 2.81
CA LEU A 193 6.26 5.81 3.41
C LEU A 193 7.55 5.16 3.90
N MET A 194 7.45 4.02 4.60
CA MET A 194 8.61 3.25 5.05
C MET A 194 9.50 2.82 3.88
N VAL A 195 8.93 2.26 2.81
CA VAL A 195 9.67 1.89 1.59
C VAL A 195 10.33 3.10 0.93
N TRP A 196 9.59 4.21 0.83
CA TRP A 196 10.10 5.44 0.22
C TRP A 196 11.31 6.00 0.99
N PHE A 197 11.22 6.03 2.31
CA PHE A 197 12.32 6.46 3.18
C PHE A 197 13.52 5.51 3.10
N VAL A 198 13.31 4.18 3.01
CA VAL A 198 14.39 3.22 2.75
C VAL A 198 15.06 3.47 1.40
N LEU A 199 14.31 3.86 0.36
CA LEU A 199 14.88 4.21 -0.94
C LEU A 199 15.73 5.49 -0.90
N LEU A 200 15.25 6.51 -0.19
CA LEU A 200 15.99 7.76 0.01
C LEU A 200 17.28 7.50 0.81
N ASP A 201 17.16 6.72 1.89
CA ASP A 201 18.29 6.30 2.69
C ASP A 201 19.30 5.50 1.87
N ARG A 202 18.85 4.50 1.11
CA ARG A 202 19.72 3.67 0.26
C ARG A 202 20.57 4.55 -0.67
N ARG A 203 19.98 5.54 -1.32
CA ARG A 203 20.73 6.47 -2.18
C ARG A 203 21.74 7.28 -1.37
N ALA A 204 21.28 8.00 -0.35
CA ALA A 204 22.11 8.89 0.43
C ALA A 204 23.23 8.16 1.19
N HIS A 205 22.95 6.96 1.68
CA HIS A 205 23.89 6.10 2.39
C HIS A 205 24.97 5.57 1.46
N LEU A 206 24.60 4.98 0.32
CA LEU A 206 25.60 4.45 -0.62
C LEU A 206 26.47 5.55 -1.25
N ASP A 207 25.90 6.72 -1.55
CA ASP A 207 26.66 7.86 -2.07
C ASP A 207 27.66 8.40 -1.03
N ARG A 208 27.32 8.35 0.27
CA ARG A 208 28.23 8.74 1.35
C ARG A 208 29.30 7.68 1.61
N LEU A 209 28.93 6.41 1.59
CA LEU A 209 29.87 5.30 1.71
C LEU A 209 30.92 5.36 0.59
N ALA A 210 30.49 5.50 -0.67
CA ALA A 210 31.39 5.61 -1.81
C ALA A 210 32.34 6.81 -1.70
N ARG A 211 31.83 8.01 -1.41
CA ARG A 211 32.67 9.22 -1.21
C ARG A 211 33.66 9.06 -0.07
N THR A 212 33.24 8.42 1.03
CA THR A 212 34.13 8.19 2.18
C THR A 212 35.23 7.20 1.85
N MET A 213 34.92 6.18 1.03
CA MET A 213 35.92 5.21 0.58
C MET A 213 36.91 5.85 -0.40
N GLN A 214 36.44 6.63 -1.37
CA GLN A 214 37.30 7.40 -2.27
C GLN A 214 38.28 8.32 -1.52
N ARG A 215 37.82 9.01 -0.47
CA ARG A 215 38.70 9.86 0.36
C ARG A 215 39.74 9.08 1.15
N ARG A 216 39.40 7.87 1.61
CA ARG A 216 40.35 6.99 2.32
C ARG A 216 41.40 6.43 1.40
N ASP A 217 40.99 6.03 0.19
CA ASP A 217 41.87 5.54 -0.87
C ASP A 217 42.87 6.62 -1.30
N ALA A 218 42.39 7.85 -1.56
CA ALA A 218 43.24 9.01 -1.85
C ALA A 218 44.23 9.36 -0.72
N ALA A 219 43.94 8.95 0.52
CA ALA A 219 44.83 9.11 1.67
C ALA A 219 45.75 7.90 1.91
N GLY A 220 45.83 6.96 0.96
CA GLY A 220 46.68 5.76 1.04
C GLY A 220 46.24 4.73 2.08
N ARG A 221 44.98 4.79 2.57
CA ARG A 221 44.50 3.86 3.61
C ARG A 221 44.02 2.56 2.98
N ALA A 222 44.60 1.45 3.41
CA ALA A 222 44.19 0.12 2.98
C ALA A 222 42.69 -0.14 3.30
N PRO A 223 41.90 -0.70 2.36
CA PRO A 223 40.46 -0.90 2.51
C PRO A 223 40.12 -2.16 3.32
N TRP A 224 40.84 -2.45 4.41
CA TRP A 224 40.57 -3.62 5.26
C TRP A 224 39.15 -3.57 5.84
N TRP A 225 38.77 -2.39 6.37
CA TRP A 225 37.48 -2.11 6.98
C TRP A 225 36.88 -0.81 6.42
N GLY A 226 35.58 -0.81 6.12
CA GLY A 226 34.85 0.39 5.74
C GLY A 226 34.47 1.26 6.95
N PRO A 227 33.91 2.46 6.73
CA PRO A 227 33.34 3.28 7.80
C PRO A 227 32.01 2.68 8.32
N VAL A 228 31.73 2.90 9.60
CA VAL A 228 30.37 2.76 10.16
C VAL A 228 29.69 4.12 10.11
N LEU A 229 28.56 4.20 9.41
CA LEU A 229 27.78 5.41 9.22
C LEU A 229 26.52 5.35 10.09
N TRP A 230 26.51 6.12 11.17
CA TRP A 230 25.39 6.22 12.12
C TRP A 230 24.32 7.22 11.68
N TRP A 231 24.73 8.34 11.09
CA TRP A 231 23.81 9.39 10.68
C TRP A 231 22.97 8.94 9.47
N ARG A 232 21.83 8.29 9.69
CA ARG A 232 20.91 7.82 8.64
C ARG A 232 19.50 8.37 8.89
N PRO A 233 19.27 9.68 8.68
CA PRO A 233 17.99 10.33 9.01
C PRO A 233 16.81 9.74 8.24
N TRP A 234 17.02 9.32 6.99
CA TRP A 234 16.00 8.65 6.20
C TRP A 234 15.68 7.24 6.71
N LEU A 235 16.66 6.50 7.24
CA LEU A 235 16.40 5.22 7.89
C LEU A 235 15.65 5.41 9.22
N PHE A 236 15.99 6.44 9.97
CA PHE A 236 15.24 6.83 11.17
C PHE A 236 13.78 7.17 10.84
N ALA A 237 13.55 7.98 9.79
CA ALA A 237 12.19 8.27 9.28
C ALA A 237 11.46 7.00 8.80
N ALA A 238 12.18 6.05 8.17
CA ALA A 238 11.61 4.75 7.83
C ALA A 238 11.19 3.97 9.08
N GLY A 239 11.97 4.05 10.17
CA GLY A 239 11.63 3.43 11.44
C GLY A 239 10.38 4.06 12.07
N ILE A 240 10.22 5.38 12.00
CA ILE A 240 8.98 6.06 12.40
C ILE A 240 7.78 5.52 11.61
N ALA A 241 7.89 5.49 10.27
CA ALA A 241 6.82 4.96 9.42
C ALA A 241 6.54 3.47 9.67
N GLY A 242 7.57 2.68 9.97
CA GLY A 242 7.45 1.27 10.33
C GLY A 242 6.76 1.05 11.68
N GLY A 243 7.09 1.85 12.70
CA GLY A 243 6.40 1.86 13.99
C GLY A 243 4.92 2.24 13.84
N ALA A 244 4.64 3.25 13.02
CA ALA A 244 3.27 3.64 12.67
C ALA A 244 2.53 2.51 11.93
N ALA A 245 3.16 1.84 10.96
CA ALA A 245 2.58 0.69 10.27
C ALA A 245 2.20 -0.43 11.27
N CYS A 246 3.13 -0.81 12.17
CA CYS A 246 2.85 -1.77 13.24
C CYS A 246 1.74 -1.30 14.18
N GLY A 247 1.67 0.00 14.45
CA GLY A 247 0.64 0.65 15.27
C GLY A 247 -0.74 0.72 14.60
N VAL A 248 -0.83 0.46 13.29
CA VAL A 248 -2.10 0.22 12.59
C VAL A 248 -2.43 -1.27 12.64
N LYS A 249 -1.51 -2.13 12.20
CA LYS A 249 -1.69 -3.58 12.10
C LYS A 249 -0.32 -4.29 12.15
N TRP A 250 -0.22 -5.41 12.86
CA TRP A 250 1.03 -6.17 13.02
C TRP A 250 1.62 -6.74 11.73
N SER A 251 0.83 -6.85 10.65
CA SER A 251 1.38 -7.21 9.34
C SER A 251 2.45 -6.23 8.84
N GLY A 252 2.48 -4.99 9.35
CA GLY A 252 3.59 -4.05 9.12
C GLY A 252 4.95 -4.54 9.61
N ALA A 253 5.00 -5.40 10.63
CA ALA A 253 6.24 -5.94 11.19
C ALA A 253 7.00 -6.82 10.20
N TRP A 254 6.28 -7.59 9.36
CA TRP A 254 6.89 -8.40 8.29
C TRP A 254 7.64 -7.54 7.29
N VAL A 255 7.04 -6.41 6.90
CA VAL A 255 7.66 -5.46 5.96
C VAL A 255 8.84 -4.75 6.61
N LEU A 256 8.71 -4.33 7.87
CA LEU A 256 9.80 -3.72 8.64
C LEU A 256 11.02 -4.66 8.69
N GLY A 257 10.82 -5.92 9.09
CA GLY A 257 11.89 -6.92 9.14
C GLY A 257 12.53 -7.15 7.77
N ALA A 258 11.72 -7.32 6.73
CA ALA A 258 12.21 -7.55 5.36
C ALA A 258 13.00 -6.36 4.80
N LEU A 259 12.59 -5.12 5.07
CA LEU A 259 13.32 -3.91 4.68
C LEU A 259 14.59 -3.71 5.49
N GLY A 260 14.60 -4.09 6.78
CA GLY A 260 15.81 -4.12 7.59
C GLY A 260 16.86 -5.06 7.01
N ILE A 261 16.45 -6.29 6.67
CA ILE A 261 17.32 -7.28 5.98
C ILE A 261 17.79 -6.72 4.63
N TYR A 262 16.90 -6.15 3.83
CA TYR A 262 17.25 -5.53 2.55
C TYR A 262 18.31 -4.42 2.71
N ALA A 263 18.18 -3.57 3.73
CA ALA A 263 19.14 -2.50 4.00
C ALA A 263 20.54 -3.05 4.32
N VAL A 264 20.62 -4.12 5.14
CA VAL A 264 21.88 -4.79 5.49
C VAL A 264 22.50 -5.47 4.27
N ILE A 265 21.72 -6.21 3.48
CA ILE A 265 22.20 -6.87 2.26
C ILE A 265 22.69 -5.82 1.24
N SER A 266 21.93 -4.74 1.04
CA SER A 266 22.31 -3.68 0.11
C SER A 266 23.62 -3.00 0.51
N ASP A 267 23.87 -2.81 1.81
CA ASP A 267 25.12 -2.27 2.32
C ASP A 267 26.28 -3.26 2.16
N ALA A 268 26.07 -4.54 2.51
CA ALA A 268 27.07 -5.60 2.35
C ALA A 268 27.56 -5.72 0.89
N LEU A 269 26.62 -5.74 -0.06
CA LEU A 269 26.94 -5.79 -1.48
C LEU A 269 27.67 -4.55 -1.97
N ALA A 270 27.39 -3.37 -1.39
CA ALA A 270 28.11 -2.15 -1.73
C ALA A 270 29.55 -2.16 -1.20
N ARG A 271 29.77 -2.60 0.04
CA ARG A 271 31.12 -2.77 0.62
C ARG A 271 31.97 -3.73 -0.18
N ARG A 272 31.39 -4.86 -0.61
CA ARG A 272 32.04 -5.81 -1.52
C ARG A 272 32.45 -5.15 -2.84
N ARG A 273 31.57 -4.34 -3.44
CA ARG A 273 31.86 -3.62 -4.71
C ARG A 273 32.90 -2.52 -4.56
N LEU A 274 33.01 -1.93 -3.37
CA LEU A 274 33.99 -0.88 -3.05
C LEU A 274 35.34 -1.45 -2.61
N GLY A 275 35.54 -2.77 -2.69
CA GLY A 275 36.83 -3.41 -2.42
C GLY A 275 37.17 -3.54 -0.93
N VAL A 276 36.19 -3.44 -0.03
CA VAL A 276 36.43 -3.69 1.40
C VAL A 276 36.82 -5.16 1.60
N PHE A 277 37.98 -5.43 2.18
CA PHE A 277 38.49 -6.79 2.34
C PHE A 277 37.61 -7.63 3.28
N PHE A 278 37.38 -7.15 4.51
CA PHE A 278 36.52 -7.81 5.50
C PHE A 278 35.04 -7.45 5.32
N TRP A 279 34.55 -7.31 4.09
CA TRP A 279 33.20 -6.83 3.80
C TRP A 279 32.06 -7.58 4.53
N PRO A 280 32.10 -8.91 4.80
CA PRO A 280 31.02 -9.56 5.53
C PRO A 280 30.96 -9.10 7.00
N MET A 281 32.10 -9.09 7.69
CA MET A 281 32.18 -8.67 9.08
C MET A 281 31.92 -7.17 9.24
N ASP A 282 32.39 -6.37 8.28
CA ASP A 282 32.13 -4.95 8.23
C ASP A 282 30.65 -4.63 7.99
N ALA A 283 29.97 -5.45 7.18
CA ALA A 283 28.52 -5.36 6.99
C ALA A 283 27.75 -5.74 8.26
N VAL A 284 28.20 -6.70 9.06
CA VAL A 284 27.60 -7.00 10.38
C VAL A 284 27.72 -5.79 11.31
N ARG A 285 28.90 -5.15 11.35
CA ARG A 285 29.13 -3.95 12.16
C ARG A 285 28.24 -2.78 11.74
N GLN A 286 28.11 -2.53 10.44
CA GLN A 286 27.16 -1.54 9.93
C GLN A 286 25.70 -1.99 10.15
N GLY A 287 25.44 -3.29 10.10
CA GLY A 287 24.12 -3.88 10.35
C GLY A 287 23.64 -3.62 11.76
N ALA A 288 24.52 -3.74 12.77
CA ALA A 288 24.20 -3.36 14.15
C ALA A 288 23.82 -1.88 14.26
N ALA A 289 24.59 -0.97 13.64
CA ALA A 289 24.24 0.45 13.60
C ALA A 289 22.92 0.71 12.86
N THR A 290 22.66 -0.02 11.77
CA THR A 290 21.41 0.04 11.00
C THR A 290 20.23 -0.38 11.87
N PHE A 291 20.36 -1.48 12.60
CA PHE A 291 19.33 -1.96 13.54
C PHE A 291 19.03 -0.90 14.61
N LEU A 292 20.06 -0.35 15.25
CA LEU A 292 19.92 0.64 16.33
C LEU A 292 19.29 1.96 15.86
N VAL A 293 19.44 2.32 14.59
CA VAL A 293 18.79 3.52 14.02
C VAL A 293 17.35 3.23 13.55
N PHE A 294 17.05 1.99 13.16
CA PHE A 294 15.79 1.64 12.52
C PHE A 294 14.74 1.06 13.48
N VAL A 295 15.13 0.09 14.31
CA VAL A 295 14.18 -0.71 15.12
C VAL A 295 13.78 -0.01 16.42
N PRO A 296 14.69 0.55 17.23
CA PRO A 296 14.31 1.21 18.48
C PRO A 296 13.29 2.35 18.28
N VAL A 297 13.48 3.18 17.24
CA VAL A 297 12.52 4.25 16.93
C VAL A 297 11.16 3.68 16.51
N ALA A 298 11.13 2.56 15.77
CA ALA A 298 9.88 1.90 15.40
C ALA A 298 9.14 1.37 16.64
N VAL A 299 9.86 0.80 17.60
CA VAL A 299 9.29 0.34 18.89
C VAL A 299 8.75 1.52 19.69
N VAL A 300 9.49 2.63 19.78
CA VAL A 300 9.02 3.84 20.49
C VAL A 300 7.74 4.39 19.85
N VAL A 301 7.71 4.51 18.51
CA VAL A 301 6.51 4.98 17.80
C VAL A 301 5.35 4.00 17.95
N TYR A 302 5.61 2.69 17.90
CA TYR A 302 4.57 1.69 18.16
C TYR A 302 3.97 1.86 19.55
N LEU A 303 4.80 1.94 20.59
CA LEU A 303 4.35 2.11 21.97
C LEU A 303 3.62 3.45 22.18
N SER A 304 4.04 4.53 21.50
CA SER A 304 3.34 5.80 21.60
C SER A 304 1.91 5.76 21.03
N THR A 305 1.60 4.82 20.13
CA THR A 305 0.22 4.61 19.67
C THR A 305 -0.71 4.10 20.76
N TRP A 306 -0.16 3.47 21.80
CA TRP A 306 -0.89 2.98 22.97
C TRP A 306 -1.07 4.04 24.07
N ILE A 307 -0.67 5.29 23.83
CA ILE A 307 -0.67 6.33 24.86
C ILE A 307 -2.06 6.53 25.48
N GLY A 308 -3.14 6.47 24.70
CA GLY A 308 -4.50 6.61 25.22
C GLY A 308 -4.89 5.51 26.22
N TRP A 309 -4.49 4.26 25.95
CA TRP A 309 -4.70 3.13 26.86
C TRP A 309 -3.77 3.22 28.07
N LEU A 310 -2.53 3.66 27.88
CA LEU A 310 -1.55 3.82 28.97
C LEU A 310 -1.91 4.97 29.93
N SER A 311 -2.49 6.05 29.41
CA SER A 311 -2.85 7.24 30.19
C SER A 311 -4.25 7.15 30.82
N SER A 312 -5.09 6.22 30.38
CA SER A 312 -6.39 5.97 30.97
C SER A 312 -6.30 4.87 32.03
N ASP A 313 -7.28 4.87 32.93
CA ASP A 313 -7.49 3.82 33.95
C ASP A 313 -8.43 2.71 33.44
N GLY A 314 -9.11 2.97 32.31
CA GLY A 314 -9.91 1.97 31.60
C GLY A 314 -9.11 1.21 30.54
N GLY A 315 -9.81 0.42 29.75
CA GLY A 315 -9.23 -0.38 28.67
C GLY A 315 -9.12 -1.86 28.98
N TYR A 316 -9.28 -2.68 27.95
CA TYR A 316 -9.24 -4.13 28.10
C TYR A 316 -7.87 -4.55 28.66
N GLY A 317 -7.90 -5.37 29.71
CA GLY A 317 -6.69 -5.88 30.36
C GLY A 317 -5.83 -4.85 31.10
N ARG A 318 -6.34 -3.63 31.40
CA ARG A 318 -5.55 -2.54 32.01
C ARG A 318 -4.94 -2.86 33.39
N HIS A 319 -5.58 -3.76 34.13
CA HIS A 319 -5.22 -4.21 35.48
C HIS A 319 -5.20 -5.74 35.61
N ALA A 320 -5.12 -6.47 34.50
CA ALA A 320 -5.25 -7.94 34.46
C ALA A 320 -4.18 -8.68 35.30
N VAL A 321 -2.97 -8.13 35.41
CA VAL A 321 -1.85 -8.77 36.13
C VAL A 321 -1.44 -8.02 37.40
N ASP A 322 -2.23 -7.06 37.87
CA ASP A 322 -1.89 -6.26 39.05
C ASP A 322 -1.84 -7.09 40.33
N ALA A 323 -2.69 -8.12 40.43
CA ALA A 323 -2.70 -9.05 41.56
C ALA A 323 -1.55 -10.08 41.51
N THR A 324 -0.96 -10.30 40.33
CA THR A 324 0.11 -11.28 40.10
C THR A 324 1.20 -10.69 39.19
N PRO A 325 1.92 -9.65 39.66
CA PRO A 325 2.91 -8.97 38.84
C PRO A 325 4.11 -9.87 38.55
N ALA A 326 4.84 -9.53 37.49
CA ALA A 326 6.03 -10.24 37.07
C ALA A 326 7.08 -10.32 38.19
N GLN A 327 7.63 -11.51 38.39
CA GLN A 327 8.63 -11.79 39.41
C GLN A 327 10.02 -11.97 38.78
N GLY A 328 11.06 -12.01 39.63
CA GLY A 328 12.44 -12.24 39.19
C GLY A 328 12.97 -11.10 38.32
N PHE A 329 13.62 -11.44 37.19
CA PHE A 329 14.27 -10.47 36.31
C PHE A 329 13.33 -9.40 35.75
N TRP A 330 12.03 -9.67 35.62
CA TRP A 330 11.07 -8.74 35.01
C TRP A 330 10.35 -7.84 36.02
N SER A 331 10.62 -7.98 37.31
CA SER A 331 9.96 -7.23 38.39
C SER A 331 10.18 -5.71 38.34
N TRP A 332 11.22 -5.24 37.65
CA TRP A 332 11.52 -3.81 37.48
C TRP A 332 10.65 -3.13 36.41
N VAL A 333 9.95 -3.90 35.56
CA VAL A 333 9.10 -3.34 34.50
C VAL A 333 7.84 -2.72 35.14
N PRO A 334 7.48 -1.46 34.86
CA PRO A 334 6.28 -0.84 35.40
C PRO A 334 4.99 -1.63 35.11
N LEU A 335 4.08 -1.71 36.09
CA LEU A 335 2.81 -2.46 35.97
C LEU A 335 2.01 -2.15 34.69
N PRO A 336 1.85 -0.88 34.24
CA PRO A 336 1.13 -0.61 32.99
C PRO A 336 1.76 -1.29 31.77
N LEU A 337 3.09 -1.41 31.73
CA LEU A 337 3.79 -2.09 30.63
C LEU A 337 3.69 -3.62 30.74
N GLN A 338 3.62 -4.17 31.95
CA GLN A 338 3.35 -5.59 32.16
C GLN A 338 1.93 -5.95 31.69
N ASN A 339 0.94 -5.12 32.04
CA ASN A 339 -0.44 -5.28 31.57
C ASN A 339 -0.55 -5.10 30.04
N LEU A 340 0.19 -4.15 29.47
CA LEU A 340 0.24 -3.97 28.03
C LEU A 340 0.82 -5.23 27.36
N TRP A 341 1.90 -5.79 27.91
CA TRP A 341 2.47 -7.04 27.43
C TRP A 341 1.46 -8.19 27.50
N HIS A 342 0.73 -8.34 28.61
CA HIS A 342 -0.32 -9.34 28.75
C HIS A 342 -1.45 -9.17 27.70
N TYR A 343 -1.84 -7.91 27.42
CA TYR A 343 -2.79 -7.63 26.34
C TYR A 343 -2.22 -8.06 24.98
N HIS A 344 -0.93 -7.86 24.71
CA HIS A 344 -0.30 -8.36 23.47
C HIS A 344 -0.30 -9.89 23.38
N GLU A 345 -0.09 -10.61 24.49
CA GLU A 345 -0.21 -12.07 24.52
C GLU A 345 -1.64 -12.52 24.19
N THR A 346 -2.64 -11.81 24.71
CA THR A 346 -4.05 -12.07 24.40
C THR A 346 -4.35 -11.81 22.92
N ILE A 347 -3.88 -10.69 22.37
CA ILE A 347 -4.02 -10.38 20.93
C ILE A 347 -3.38 -11.47 20.07
N TYR A 348 -2.16 -11.89 20.40
CA TYR A 348 -1.45 -12.94 19.65
C TYR A 348 -2.24 -14.25 19.65
N THR A 349 -2.72 -14.66 20.83
CA THR A 349 -3.47 -15.91 21.02
C THR A 349 -4.80 -15.86 20.28
N ALA A 350 -5.56 -14.76 20.43
CA ALA A 350 -6.82 -14.56 19.73
C ALA A 350 -6.63 -14.57 18.21
N THR A 351 -5.60 -13.88 17.70
CA THR A 351 -5.32 -13.80 16.26
C THR A 351 -4.99 -15.14 15.64
N ALA A 352 -4.33 -16.03 16.40
CA ALA A 352 -4.01 -17.39 15.99
C ALA A 352 -5.25 -18.32 15.94
N GLN A 353 -6.33 -17.94 16.63
CA GLN A 353 -7.56 -18.74 16.76
C GLN A 353 -8.74 -18.22 15.93
N ILE A 354 -8.54 -17.21 15.06
CA ILE A 354 -9.59 -16.73 14.14
C ILE A 354 -9.73 -17.70 12.96
N THR A 355 -10.43 -18.81 13.20
CA THR A 355 -10.67 -19.89 12.23
C THR A 355 -12.16 -20.10 11.94
N SER A 356 -13.02 -19.19 12.38
CA SER A 356 -14.47 -19.25 12.14
C SER A 356 -14.78 -19.14 10.65
N SER A 357 -15.67 -20.00 10.14
CA SER A 357 -16.05 -19.95 8.72
C SER A 357 -16.73 -18.63 8.35
N HIS A 358 -16.40 -18.11 7.17
CA HIS A 358 -17.02 -16.91 6.62
C HIS A 358 -17.24 -17.07 5.10
N PRO A 359 -18.42 -16.73 4.54
CA PRO A 359 -18.72 -16.96 3.11
C PRO A 359 -17.77 -16.26 2.14
N TYR A 360 -17.22 -15.11 2.53
CA TYR A 360 -16.23 -14.36 1.75
C TYR A 360 -14.76 -14.67 2.12
N ALA A 361 -14.49 -15.68 2.96
CA ALA A 361 -13.13 -16.09 3.26
C ALA A 361 -12.39 -16.51 1.98
N SER A 362 -11.16 -16.05 1.84
CA SER A 362 -10.31 -16.23 0.66
C SER A 362 -8.89 -16.54 1.12
N PRO A 363 -8.49 -17.82 1.21
CA PRO A 363 -7.13 -18.19 1.61
C PRO A 363 -6.10 -17.66 0.61
N ALA A 364 -4.88 -17.36 1.09
CA ALA A 364 -3.91 -16.55 0.36
C ALA A 364 -3.51 -17.08 -1.02
N TRP A 365 -3.51 -18.41 -1.21
CA TRP A 365 -3.20 -19.02 -2.50
C TRP A 365 -4.21 -18.65 -3.60
N GLN A 366 -5.44 -18.26 -3.25
CA GLN A 366 -6.47 -17.82 -4.20
C GLN A 366 -6.23 -16.41 -4.71
N TRP A 367 -5.44 -15.60 -4.00
CA TRP A 367 -5.33 -14.17 -4.28
C TRP A 367 -4.75 -13.82 -5.65
N PRO A 368 -3.69 -14.48 -6.15
CA PRO A 368 -3.18 -14.23 -7.49
C PRO A 368 -4.20 -14.56 -8.60
N LEU A 369 -5.11 -15.49 -8.33
CA LEU A 369 -6.14 -15.93 -9.27
C LEU A 369 -7.42 -15.09 -9.19
N LEU A 370 -7.55 -14.27 -8.14
CA LEU A 370 -8.71 -13.42 -7.88
C LEU A 370 -10.02 -14.22 -7.80
N LEU A 371 -10.02 -15.34 -7.07
CA LEU A 371 -11.17 -16.26 -7.06
C LEU A 371 -12.33 -15.81 -6.18
N ARG A 372 -12.04 -15.15 -5.05
CA ARG A 372 -13.04 -14.78 -4.04
C ARG A 372 -12.82 -13.36 -3.50
N PRO A 373 -13.24 -12.32 -4.24
CA PRO A 373 -13.27 -10.94 -3.75
C PRO A 373 -14.36 -10.75 -2.68
N THR A 374 -14.21 -9.74 -1.84
CA THR A 374 -15.07 -9.53 -0.67
C THR A 374 -16.14 -8.48 -0.98
N SER A 375 -17.41 -8.81 -0.72
CA SER A 375 -18.49 -7.82 -0.69
C SER A 375 -18.54 -7.13 0.66
N MET A 376 -18.61 -5.79 0.63
CA MET A 376 -18.59 -4.96 1.82
C MET A 376 -19.95 -4.31 2.11
N TYR A 377 -20.72 -4.01 1.05
CA TYR A 377 -22.07 -3.44 1.16
C TYR A 377 -22.92 -3.94 0.02
N VAL A 378 -24.20 -4.19 0.27
CA VAL A 378 -25.22 -4.47 -0.75
C VAL A 378 -26.51 -3.74 -0.36
N GLY A 379 -27.03 -2.91 -1.26
CA GLY A 379 -28.36 -2.32 -1.21
C GLY A 379 -29.14 -2.74 -2.46
N ASN A 380 -30.43 -3.04 -2.33
CA ASN A 380 -31.28 -3.39 -3.46
C ASN A 380 -32.48 -2.44 -3.51
N THR A 381 -32.81 -1.97 -4.71
CA THR A 381 -33.94 -1.07 -4.97
C THR A 381 -34.88 -1.73 -5.97
N ALA A 382 -36.17 -1.79 -5.65
CA ALA A 382 -37.17 -2.38 -6.54
C ALA A 382 -37.41 -1.51 -7.78
N ASN A 383 -37.96 -2.11 -8.84
CA ASN A 383 -38.35 -1.38 -10.06
C ASN A 383 -39.36 -0.27 -9.72
N GLY A 384 -39.15 0.93 -10.27
CA GLY A 384 -40.01 2.10 -10.06
C GLY A 384 -39.78 2.85 -8.75
N VAL A 385 -38.85 2.38 -7.90
CA VAL A 385 -38.47 3.03 -6.63
C VAL A 385 -37.16 3.80 -6.82
N ASP A 386 -37.07 5.01 -6.26
CA ASP A 386 -35.87 5.87 -6.27
C ASP A 386 -35.20 6.04 -7.65
N GLY A 387 -36.00 6.09 -8.72
CA GLY A 387 -35.51 6.26 -10.09
C GLY A 387 -34.95 4.98 -10.73
N CYS A 388 -35.07 3.81 -10.09
CA CYS A 388 -34.71 2.54 -10.69
C CYS A 388 -35.66 2.18 -11.85
N VAL A 389 -35.10 2.05 -13.05
CA VAL A 389 -35.85 1.76 -14.29
C VAL A 389 -35.70 0.32 -14.80
N SER A 390 -34.99 -0.55 -14.06
CA SER A 390 -34.82 -1.96 -14.45
C SER A 390 -35.97 -2.83 -13.94
N ALA A 391 -36.52 -3.65 -14.83
CA ALA A 391 -37.55 -4.64 -14.49
C ALA A 391 -37.10 -5.65 -13.42
N ARG A 392 -35.79 -5.90 -13.31
CA ARG A 392 -35.20 -6.82 -12.31
C ARG A 392 -34.68 -6.10 -11.06
N GLY A 393 -34.98 -4.81 -10.92
CA GLY A 393 -34.48 -3.97 -9.83
C GLY A 393 -33.05 -3.47 -10.07
N CYS A 394 -32.62 -2.62 -9.14
CA CYS A 394 -31.29 -2.02 -9.13
C CYS A 394 -30.54 -2.46 -7.87
N ILE A 395 -29.22 -2.46 -7.95
CA ILE A 395 -28.31 -2.85 -6.88
C ILE A 395 -27.25 -1.78 -6.70
N GLU A 396 -26.93 -1.51 -5.45
CA GLU A 396 -25.77 -0.74 -5.00
C GLU A 396 -24.84 -1.69 -4.27
N ILE A 397 -23.56 -1.73 -4.64
CA ILE A 397 -22.59 -2.61 -4.01
C ILE A 397 -21.28 -1.87 -3.76
N LEU A 398 -20.62 -2.17 -2.63
CA LEU A 398 -19.19 -1.91 -2.44
C LEU A 398 -18.47 -3.23 -2.49
N TYR A 399 -17.79 -3.49 -3.60
CA TYR A 399 -17.12 -4.76 -3.85
C TYR A 399 -15.61 -4.53 -3.90
N SER A 400 -14.82 -5.17 -3.02
CA SER A 400 -13.37 -4.97 -2.88
C SER A 400 -12.57 -5.62 -4.02
N MET A 401 -12.95 -5.29 -5.25
CA MET A 401 -12.48 -5.90 -6.47
C MET A 401 -11.43 -5.00 -7.11
N PRO A 402 -10.18 -5.48 -7.31
CA PRO A 402 -9.20 -4.76 -8.12
C PRO A 402 -9.67 -4.73 -9.57
N ASN A 403 -9.02 -3.91 -10.40
CA ASN A 403 -9.20 -4.04 -11.84
C ASN A 403 -8.72 -5.45 -12.27
N PRO A 404 -9.60 -6.37 -12.73
CA PRO A 404 -9.24 -7.78 -12.87
C PRO A 404 -8.12 -8.00 -13.90
N ILE A 405 -8.16 -7.26 -15.02
CA ILE A 405 -7.13 -7.34 -16.06
C ILE A 405 -5.80 -6.80 -15.55
N LEU A 406 -5.81 -5.67 -14.85
CA LEU A 406 -4.60 -5.09 -14.26
C LEU A 406 -4.01 -6.03 -13.19
N TRP A 407 -4.86 -6.66 -12.39
CA TRP A 407 -4.46 -7.62 -11.35
C TRP A 407 -3.72 -8.81 -11.95
N TRP A 408 -4.32 -9.50 -12.94
CA TRP A 408 -3.68 -10.65 -13.58
C TRP A 408 -2.41 -10.28 -14.36
N LEU A 409 -2.43 -9.15 -15.08
CA LEU A 409 -1.22 -8.61 -15.72
C LEU A 409 -0.13 -8.33 -14.69
N GLY A 410 -0.52 -7.86 -13.50
CA GLY A 410 0.37 -7.63 -12.39
C GLY A 410 1.01 -8.88 -11.83
N VAL A 411 0.23 -9.94 -11.62
CA VAL A 411 0.76 -11.25 -11.20
C VAL A 411 1.79 -11.74 -12.23
N LEU A 412 1.46 -11.69 -13.52
CA LEU A 412 2.39 -12.04 -14.59
C LEU A 412 3.64 -11.14 -14.62
N ALA A 413 3.46 -9.84 -14.38
CA ALA A 413 4.55 -8.88 -14.34
C ALA A 413 5.49 -9.12 -13.14
N VAL A 414 4.97 -9.55 -11.98
CA VAL A 414 5.79 -9.93 -10.83
C VAL A 414 6.62 -11.17 -11.15
N LEU A 415 6.03 -12.21 -11.76
CA LEU A 415 6.76 -13.41 -12.17
C LEU A 415 7.85 -13.07 -13.20
N TRP A 416 7.51 -12.25 -14.19
CA TRP A 416 8.47 -11.74 -15.16
C TRP A 416 9.59 -10.93 -14.48
N LEU A 417 9.25 -10.04 -13.53
CA LEU A 417 10.20 -9.19 -12.81
C LEU A 417 11.14 -10.03 -11.94
N ALA A 418 10.65 -11.13 -11.35
CA ALA A 418 11.47 -12.08 -10.61
C ALA A 418 12.54 -12.71 -11.52
N VAL A 419 12.13 -13.26 -12.66
CA VAL A 419 13.06 -13.86 -13.63
C VAL A 419 14.02 -12.82 -14.21
N HIS A 420 13.50 -11.67 -14.62
CA HIS A 420 14.28 -10.57 -15.20
C HIS A 420 15.28 -10.01 -14.17
N GLY A 421 14.82 -9.74 -12.95
CA GLY A 421 15.61 -9.18 -11.87
C GLY A 421 16.76 -10.09 -11.42
N VAL A 422 16.53 -11.41 -11.36
CA VAL A 422 17.59 -12.39 -11.07
C VAL A 422 18.65 -12.39 -12.19
N ARG A 423 18.23 -12.37 -13.46
CA ARG A 423 19.15 -12.37 -14.62
C ARG A 423 19.97 -11.09 -14.73
N THR A 424 19.35 -9.93 -14.50
CA THR A 424 20.02 -8.63 -14.64
C THR A 424 20.68 -8.15 -13.35
N ARG A 425 20.38 -8.79 -12.21
CA ARG A 425 20.81 -8.38 -10.86
C ARG A 425 20.43 -6.93 -10.55
N ASP A 426 19.27 -6.49 -11.03
CA ASP A 426 18.76 -5.14 -10.80
C ASP A 426 18.21 -5.00 -9.37
N TRP A 427 18.81 -4.10 -8.59
CA TRP A 427 18.39 -3.80 -7.21
C TRP A 427 16.97 -3.24 -7.15
N ARG A 428 16.49 -2.60 -8.23
CA ARG A 428 15.13 -2.06 -8.34
C ARG A 428 14.09 -3.16 -8.36
N ALA A 429 14.37 -4.25 -9.08
CA ALA A 429 13.53 -5.44 -9.02
C ALA A 429 13.57 -6.05 -7.61
N GLY A 430 14.75 -6.10 -7.00
CA GLY A 430 14.93 -6.63 -5.64
C GLY A 430 14.00 -5.98 -4.60
N ILE A 431 13.91 -4.65 -4.55
CA ILE A 431 13.04 -4.00 -3.56
C ILE A 431 11.54 -4.18 -3.84
N VAL A 432 11.13 -4.23 -5.11
CA VAL A 432 9.73 -4.53 -5.48
C VAL A 432 9.36 -5.96 -5.05
N LEU A 433 10.24 -6.92 -5.30
CA LEU A 433 10.05 -8.32 -4.91
C LEU A 433 10.09 -8.52 -3.40
N VAL A 434 10.91 -7.76 -2.66
CA VAL A 434 10.87 -7.73 -1.19
C VAL A 434 9.51 -7.20 -0.71
N GLY A 435 8.97 -6.15 -1.36
CA GLY A 435 7.63 -5.63 -1.07
C GLY A 435 6.54 -6.70 -1.28
N VAL A 436 6.52 -7.36 -2.44
CA VAL A 436 5.58 -8.46 -2.72
C VAL A 436 5.76 -9.60 -1.71
N GLY A 437 7.00 -10.06 -1.52
CA GLY A 437 7.31 -11.20 -0.67
C GLY A 437 6.89 -10.96 0.78
N SER A 438 7.25 -9.82 1.36
CA SER A 438 6.94 -9.47 2.75
C SER A 438 5.45 -9.21 3.01
N THR A 439 4.68 -8.83 2.00
CA THR A 439 3.23 -8.57 2.13
C THR A 439 2.36 -9.76 1.74
N TYR A 440 2.88 -10.72 0.98
CA TYR A 440 2.15 -11.89 0.51
C TYR A 440 2.54 -13.19 1.23
N VAL A 441 3.84 -13.52 1.26
CA VAL A 441 4.33 -14.84 1.70
C VAL A 441 3.94 -15.19 3.13
N PRO A 442 3.94 -14.27 4.11
CA PRO A 442 3.49 -14.59 5.47
C PRO A 442 2.10 -15.22 5.51
N TRP A 443 1.17 -14.78 4.66
CA TRP A 443 -0.20 -15.30 4.63
C TRP A 443 -0.31 -16.73 4.10
N LEU A 444 0.68 -17.22 3.35
CA LEU A 444 0.72 -18.61 2.89
C LEU A 444 0.98 -19.59 4.04
N PHE A 445 1.55 -19.12 5.15
CA PHE A 445 1.81 -19.93 6.35
C PHE A 445 0.58 -20.03 7.28
N TYR A 446 -0.52 -19.36 6.96
CA TYR A 446 -1.76 -19.39 7.77
C TYR A 446 -2.98 -19.79 6.93
N PRO A 447 -3.01 -21.00 6.35
CA PRO A 447 -4.09 -21.42 5.46
C PRO A 447 -5.45 -21.60 6.17
N GLU A 448 -5.43 -21.96 7.46
CA GLU A 448 -6.64 -22.20 8.27
C GLU A 448 -7.25 -20.91 8.84
N ARG A 449 -6.53 -19.79 8.77
CA ARG A 449 -7.01 -18.53 9.32
C ARG A 449 -8.05 -17.93 8.38
N THR A 450 -9.13 -17.39 8.94
CA THR A 450 -10.14 -16.66 8.17
C THR A 450 -9.56 -15.34 7.69
N ILE A 451 -9.12 -15.32 6.42
CA ILE A 451 -8.49 -14.18 5.75
C ILE A 451 -9.24 -13.85 4.46
N PHE A 452 -9.03 -12.63 3.96
CA PHE A 452 -9.85 -12.05 2.90
C PHE A 452 -8.99 -11.47 1.78
N GLN A 453 -9.55 -11.41 0.56
CA GLN A 453 -8.85 -10.88 -0.62
C GLN A 453 -8.43 -9.43 -0.42
N PHE A 454 -9.19 -8.61 0.30
CA PHE A 454 -8.89 -7.18 0.42
C PHE A 454 -7.56 -6.87 1.13
N TYR A 455 -6.97 -7.84 1.86
CA TYR A 455 -5.63 -7.73 2.43
C TYR A 455 -4.56 -7.48 1.36
N THR A 456 -4.85 -7.85 0.11
CA THR A 456 -3.99 -7.64 -1.05
C THR A 456 -3.77 -6.17 -1.41
N VAL A 457 -4.49 -5.22 -0.79
CA VAL A 457 -4.23 -3.78 -0.98
C VAL A 457 -2.80 -3.40 -0.59
N LEU A 458 -2.18 -4.15 0.34
CA LEU A 458 -0.76 -3.99 0.69
C LEU A 458 0.20 -4.47 -0.41
N ILE A 459 -0.21 -5.47 -1.20
CA ILE A 459 0.59 -6.06 -2.28
C ILE A 459 0.48 -5.20 -3.55
N LEU A 460 -0.71 -4.62 -3.78
CA LEU A 460 -1.09 -3.90 -4.98
C LEU A 460 -0.03 -2.89 -5.45
N PRO A 461 0.52 -1.97 -4.62
CA PRO A 461 1.49 -0.98 -5.10
C PRO A 461 2.74 -1.61 -5.72
N PHE A 462 3.22 -2.72 -5.16
CA PHE A 462 4.41 -3.42 -5.67
C PHE A 462 4.12 -4.17 -6.96
N LEU A 463 2.92 -4.76 -7.06
CA LEU A 463 2.41 -5.34 -8.29
C LEU A 463 2.32 -4.28 -9.41
N LEU A 464 1.83 -3.08 -9.11
CA LEU A 464 1.76 -1.98 -10.08
C LEU A 464 3.14 -1.45 -10.51
N LEU A 465 4.12 -1.44 -9.59
CA LEU A 465 5.52 -1.16 -9.96
C LEU A 465 6.07 -2.22 -10.93
N ALA A 466 5.76 -3.50 -10.70
CA ALA A 466 6.15 -4.58 -11.62
C ALA A 466 5.52 -4.41 -13.01
N VAL A 467 4.22 -4.06 -13.07
CA VAL A 467 3.54 -3.71 -14.33
C VAL A 467 4.26 -2.55 -15.03
N ALA A 468 4.58 -1.48 -14.30
CA ALA A 468 5.28 -0.33 -14.87
C ALA A 468 6.67 -0.70 -15.43
N PHE A 469 7.41 -1.62 -14.78
CA PHE A 469 8.67 -2.16 -15.31
C PHE A 469 8.47 -2.99 -16.59
N ALA A 470 7.45 -3.85 -16.62
CA ALA A 470 7.13 -4.65 -17.80
C ALA A 470 6.73 -3.75 -18.98
N LEU A 471 5.84 -2.77 -18.76
CA LEU A 471 5.41 -1.81 -19.78
C LEU A 471 6.58 -0.96 -20.28
N ARG A 472 7.48 -0.51 -19.39
CA ARG A 472 8.69 0.22 -19.79
C ARG A 472 9.61 -0.63 -20.68
N THR A 473 9.73 -1.92 -20.37
CA THR A 473 10.54 -2.84 -21.16
C THR A 473 9.92 -3.11 -22.53
N LEU A 474 8.61 -3.30 -22.60
CA LEU A 474 7.87 -3.45 -23.86
C LEU A 474 7.89 -2.17 -24.70
N TRP A 475 7.87 -0.98 -24.09
CA TRP A 475 8.00 0.28 -24.80
C TRP A 475 9.38 0.44 -25.47
N GLY A 476 10.42 -0.10 -24.82
CA GLY A 476 11.81 -0.04 -25.26
C GLY A 476 12.28 -1.23 -26.10
N SER A 477 11.48 -2.30 -26.22
CA SER A 477 11.81 -3.47 -27.03
C SER A 477 11.80 -3.10 -28.52
N GLY A 478 12.75 -3.65 -29.30
CA GLY A 478 12.88 -3.31 -30.72
C GLY A 478 13.83 -2.16 -31.05
N ARG A 479 14.96 -2.05 -30.32
CA ARG A 479 16.04 -1.11 -30.70
C ARG A 479 16.63 -1.39 -32.09
N HIS A 480 16.43 -2.60 -32.64
CA HIS A 480 17.10 -3.04 -33.88
C HIS A 480 16.17 -3.19 -35.11
N ALA A 481 14.83 -3.23 -34.94
CA ALA A 481 13.89 -3.30 -36.06
C ALA A 481 12.65 -2.42 -35.84
N ALA A 482 12.35 -1.51 -36.77
CA ALA A 482 11.25 -0.54 -36.65
C ALA A 482 9.87 -1.19 -36.44
N GLY A 483 9.62 -2.35 -37.06
CA GLY A 483 8.34 -3.09 -36.90
C GLY A 483 8.12 -3.60 -35.47
N SER A 484 9.16 -4.15 -34.84
CA SER A 484 9.09 -4.67 -33.46
C SER A 484 8.84 -3.57 -32.42
N ARG A 485 9.38 -2.37 -32.66
CA ARG A 485 9.20 -1.19 -31.80
C ARG A 485 7.76 -0.65 -31.83
N LEU A 486 7.15 -0.62 -33.02
CA LEU A 486 5.77 -0.17 -33.17
C LEU A 486 4.79 -1.15 -32.49
N ALA A 487 5.03 -2.45 -32.62
CA ALA A 487 4.23 -3.48 -31.98
C ALA A 487 4.25 -3.34 -30.44
N GLY A 488 5.44 -3.21 -29.83
CA GLY A 488 5.57 -3.03 -28.38
C GLY A 488 4.81 -1.80 -27.85
N ARG A 489 4.85 -0.68 -28.57
CA ARG A 489 4.12 0.55 -28.20
C ARG A 489 2.62 0.41 -28.35
N ARG A 490 2.16 -0.21 -29.44
CA ARG A 490 0.73 -0.51 -29.62
C ARG A 490 0.20 -1.39 -28.50
N ILE A 491 0.96 -2.40 -28.07
CA ILE A 491 0.62 -3.25 -26.93
C ILE A 491 0.49 -2.39 -25.67
N VAL A 492 1.49 -1.57 -25.33
CA VAL A 492 1.43 -0.73 -24.11
C VAL A 492 0.23 0.23 -24.14
N LEU A 493 -0.03 0.89 -25.26
CA LEU A 493 -1.17 1.81 -25.40
C LEU A 493 -2.52 1.08 -25.34
N ALA A 494 -2.62 -0.08 -25.99
CA ALA A 494 -3.82 -0.92 -25.93
C ALA A 494 -4.07 -1.44 -24.51
N THR A 495 -3.02 -1.90 -23.81
CA THR A 495 -3.11 -2.32 -22.41
C THR A 495 -3.60 -1.17 -21.53
N ALA A 496 -3.04 0.04 -21.67
CA ALA A 496 -3.49 1.20 -20.91
C ALA A 496 -4.96 1.55 -21.19
N ALA A 497 -5.38 1.51 -22.46
CA ALA A 497 -6.77 1.77 -22.86
C ALA A 497 -7.73 0.71 -22.30
N ILE A 498 -7.38 -0.57 -22.35
CA ILE A 498 -8.18 -1.67 -21.79
C ILE A 498 -8.29 -1.53 -20.28
N VAL A 499 -7.18 -1.28 -19.58
CA VAL A 499 -7.20 -1.08 -18.12
C VAL A 499 -8.10 0.10 -17.75
N LEU A 500 -8.00 1.23 -18.47
CA LEU A 500 -8.88 2.37 -18.26
C LEU A 500 -10.35 2.02 -18.51
N ALA A 501 -10.66 1.34 -19.62
CA ALA A 501 -12.03 0.94 -19.95
C ALA A 501 -12.62 -0.01 -18.90
N VAL A 502 -11.84 -0.98 -18.42
CA VAL A 502 -12.25 -1.87 -17.32
C VAL A 502 -12.45 -1.08 -16.04
N SER A 503 -11.61 -0.09 -15.75
CA SER A 503 -11.79 0.76 -14.57
C SER A 503 -13.09 1.56 -14.64
N VAL A 504 -13.40 2.14 -15.81
CA VAL A 504 -14.67 2.86 -16.05
C VAL A 504 -15.86 1.91 -15.94
N PHE A 505 -15.76 0.70 -16.49
CA PHE A 505 -16.81 -0.32 -16.42
C PHE A 505 -17.13 -0.68 -14.96
N TRP A 506 -16.11 -0.93 -14.14
CA TRP A 506 -16.28 -1.34 -12.74
C TRP A 506 -16.52 -0.21 -11.75
N TYR A 507 -16.19 1.05 -12.08
CA TYR A 507 -16.28 2.18 -11.14
C TYR A 507 -17.64 2.33 -10.43
N PRO A 508 -18.80 2.11 -11.08
CA PRO A 508 -20.09 2.14 -10.38
C PRO A 508 -20.17 1.19 -9.17
N LEU A 509 -19.58 -0.02 -9.26
CA LEU A 509 -19.54 -1.02 -8.18
C LEU A 509 -18.45 -0.73 -7.14
N TRP A 510 -17.51 0.16 -7.43
CA TRP A 510 -16.47 0.61 -6.49
C TRP A 510 -16.91 1.86 -5.71
N ALA A 511 -17.84 2.63 -6.26
CA ALA A 511 -18.34 3.87 -5.70
C ALA A 511 -19.77 3.76 -5.13
N ALA A 512 -20.33 2.56 -5.06
CA ALA A 512 -21.71 2.29 -4.64
C ALA A 512 -22.76 3.09 -5.42
N ILE A 513 -22.58 3.20 -6.74
CA ILE A 513 -23.58 3.83 -7.62
C ILE A 513 -24.66 2.79 -7.93
N SER A 514 -25.93 3.18 -7.79
CA SER A 514 -27.07 2.33 -8.14
C SER A 514 -27.06 1.99 -9.63
N VAL A 515 -27.07 0.69 -9.93
CA VAL A 515 -27.03 0.15 -11.30
C VAL A 515 -28.11 -0.91 -11.49
N PRO A 516 -28.61 -1.12 -12.72
CA PRO A 516 -29.48 -2.25 -13.03
C PRO A 516 -28.85 -3.59 -12.62
N MET A 517 -29.68 -4.53 -12.13
CA MET A 517 -29.21 -5.86 -11.73
C MET A 517 -28.47 -6.59 -12.87
N GLU A 518 -28.90 -6.39 -14.12
CA GLU A 518 -28.26 -6.96 -15.30
C GLU A 518 -26.83 -6.45 -15.49
N PHE A 519 -26.60 -5.17 -15.19
CA PHE A 519 -25.26 -4.57 -15.26
C PHE A 519 -24.36 -5.23 -14.22
N TYR A 520 -24.83 -5.42 -12.98
CA TYR A 520 -24.08 -6.13 -11.94
C TYR A 520 -23.71 -7.56 -12.37
N TRP A 521 -24.62 -8.33 -12.97
CA TRP A 521 -24.29 -9.68 -13.43
C TRP A 521 -23.19 -9.73 -14.50
N MET A 522 -23.11 -8.72 -15.38
CA MET A 522 -22.03 -8.62 -16.37
C MET A 522 -20.63 -8.44 -15.74
N HIS A 523 -20.55 -8.00 -14.47
CA HIS A 523 -19.30 -7.85 -13.74
C HIS A 523 -18.80 -9.18 -13.17
N ASN A 524 -19.66 -10.19 -13.02
CA ASN A 524 -19.32 -11.46 -12.40
C ASN A 524 -18.71 -12.44 -13.41
N TRP A 525 -17.42 -12.24 -13.76
CA TRP A 525 -16.74 -13.05 -14.78
C TRP A 525 -16.37 -14.46 -14.29
N LEU A 526 -16.19 -14.63 -12.98
CA LEU A 526 -15.93 -15.92 -12.34
C LEU A 526 -17.07 -16.25 -11.38
N ARG A 527 -17.39 -17.55 -11.27
CA ARG A 527 -18.46 -18.03 -10.36
C ARG A 527 -18.25 -17.62 -8.90
N GLY A 528 -17.00 -17.53 -8.47
CA GLY A 528 -16.66 -17.15 -7.09
C GLY A 528 -16.85 -15.66 -6.75
N TRP A 529 -17.25 -14.83 -7.73
CA TRP A 529 -17.46 -13.39 -7.51
C TRP A 529 -18.86 -13.04 -6.99
N VAL A 530 -19.75 -14.04 -6.89
CA VAL A 530 -21.09 -13.91 -6.31
C VAL A 530 -21.11 -14.52 -4.90
#